data_AF-A0A9W4NIS9-F1
#
_entry.id   AF-A0A9W4NIS9-F1
#
_cell.length_a   1.000
_cell.length_b   1.000
_cell.length_c   1.000
_cell.angle_alpha   90.00
_cell.angle_beta   90.00
_cell.angle_gamma   90.00
#
_symmetry.space_group_name_H-M   'P 1'
#
loop_
_entity.id
_entity.type
_entity.pdbx_description
1 polymer ?
#
loop_
_entity_poly.entity_id
_entity_poly.type
_entity_poly.pdbx_seq_one_letter_code
_entity_poly.pdbx_strand_id
1 'polypeptide(L)'
;MATLRESEKDLRDLLKSGISPSEESFNEVTLLQLAMGWPTGVKLLRQTHPRTFLPHSYHSGHLSYLSITDEDDQINRYIQSCRNLIEDGFTIQIGAIVDGSSNKVTRLLIHELAKRRRNLLDIAEAHIHYSVLSDLRNGETGIPDASAPAICDALTAKGHKIDQTLTAFQRRSIFCWKQHPDNLNTIYEAGFTDVDLPSTEGFTALMFQCMPYFDDHSCMTVAWMISKGADPFRKLPGLETTVLHWINAGLGQRFQIEANEIQRGNRAASYFDPYAAICHLHQIDRHLFSLSIKDACLCSCSLDGCSPLSVALRDTVHHLYLGDQQISQDAHRFRQFLEFLLHHNQSKIEVCHTLIRSLTFDGLGLSHTCCTELRHYEPWDCIRHESDLQEIREEQKLSLGRFENLVSEFVSQFDALGLSLMDFLQNAWYERMVRFISERDKYDHEHHEKIRELGINCWETDEIEIPLVVQLICDQARVVESDSEDS
;
A
#
# COMPACT_ATOMS: atom_id res chain seq x y z
N MET A 1 -2.43 -41.63 -1.51
CA MET A 1 -1.02 -42.12 -1.46
C MET A 1 -0.38 -42.35 -2.82
N ALA A 2 -1.11 -42.76 -3.87
CA ALA A 2 -0.51 -43.06 -5.20
C ALA A 2 0.26 -41.87 -5.82
N THR A 3 -0.28 -40.65 -5.71
CA THR A 3 0.37 -39.42 -6.22
C THR A 3 1.69 -39.12 -5.49
N LEU A 4 1.74 -39.34 -4.17
CA LEU A 4 2.97 -39.21 -3.38
C LEU A 4 4.04 -40.27 -3.74
N ARG A 5 3.66 -41.32 -4.47
CA ARG A 5 4.56 -42.38 -4.93
C ARG A 5 4.83 -42.35 -6.43
N GLU A 6 4.32 -41.36 -7.16
CA GLU A 6 4.41 -41.23 -8.63
C GLU A 6 4.09 -42.54 -9.40
N SER A 7 3.22 -43.39 -8.86
CA SER A 7 2.91 -44.70 -9.43
C SER A 7 1.77 -44.59 -10.43
N GLU A 8 2.10 -44.64 -11.73
CA GLU A 8 1.11 -44.57 -12.81
C GLU A 8 0.05 -45.67 -12.72
N LYS A 9 0.48 -46.90 -12.41
CA LYS A 9 -0.40 -48.05 -12.27
C LYS A 9 -1.39 -47.83 -11.13
N ASP A 10 -0.91 -47.46 -9.95
CA ASP A 10 -1.77 -47.28 -8.78
C ASP A 10 -2.75 -46.13 -8.99
N LEU A 11 -2.31 -45.04 -9.64
CA LEU A 11 -3.19 -43.94 -9.99
C LEU A 11 -4.29 -44.38 -10.97
N ARG A 12 -3.95 -45.16 -12.00
CA ARG A 12 -4.95 -45.70 -12.94
C ARG A 12 -5.94 -46.64 -12.27
N ASP A 13 -5.46 -47.48 -11.35
CA ASP A 13 -6.31 -48.41 -10.61
C ASP A 13 -7.25 -47.66 -9.65
N LEU A 14 -6.78 -46.58 -9.03
CA LEU A 14 -7.59 -45.63 -8.24
C LEU A 14 -8.66 -44.95 -9.10
N LEU A 15 -8.31 -44.48 -10.30
CA LEU A 15 -9.29 -43.85 -11.20
C LEU A 15 -10.36 -44.83 -11.69
N LYS A 16 -10.00 -46.11 -11.87
CA LYS A 16 -10.94 -47.17 -12.26
C LYS A 16 -11.89 -47.57 -11.14
N SER A 17 -11.53 -47.38 -9.87
CA SER A 17 -12.41 -47.72 -8.74
C SER A 17 -13.57 -46.75 -8.55
N GLY A 18 -13.69 -45.73 -9.40
CA GLY A 18 -14.81 -44.78 -9.39
C GLY A 18 -14.69 -43.69 -8.33
N ILE A 19 -13.53 -43.57 -7.67
CA ILE A 19 -13.24 -42.43 -6.80
C ILE A 19 -13.15 -41.20 -7.68
N SER A 20 -14.10 -40.27 -7.51
CA SER A 20 -14.14 -39.02 -8.26
C SER A 20 -12.99 -38.12 -7.78
N PRO A 21 -11.98 -37.85 -8.61
CA PRO A 21 -10.81 -37.08 -8.19
C PRO A 21 -11.12 -35.62 -7.85
N SER A 22 -12.30 -35.13 -8.27
CA SER A 22 -12.77 -33.78 -8.01
C SER A 22 -13.39 -33.60 -6.62
N GLU A 23 -13.75 -34.68 -5.92
CA GLU A 23 -14.42 -34.62 -4.61
C GLU A 23 -13.47 -34.85 -3.43
N GLU A 24 -12.32 -35.49 -3.65
CA GLU A 24 -11.31 -35.68 -2.61
C GLU A 24 -10.30 -34.50 -2.60
N SER A 25 -10.60 -33.47 -1.81
CA SER A 25 -9.58 -32.52 -1.36
C SER A 25 -8.99 -32.99 -0.03
N PHE A 26 -7.68 -33.21 0.04
CA PHE A 26 -6.98 -33.46 1.30
C PHE A 26 -6.46 -32.13 1.84
N ASN A 27 -7.01 -31.64 2.97
CA ASN A 27 -6.71 -30.31 3.50
C ASN A 27 -6.83 -29.22 2.43
N GLU A 28 -7.94 -29.21 1.68
CA GLU A 28 -8.20 -28.24 0.60
C GLU A 28 -7.26 -28.35 -0.62
N VAL A 29 -6.41 -29.38 -0.68
CA VAL A 29 -5.53 -29.68 -1.82
C VAL A 29 -6.11 -30.83 -2.65
N THR A 30 -6.35 -30.57 -3.94
CA THR A 30 -6.85 -31.53 -4.92
C THR A 30 -5.78 -32.54 -5.35
N LEU A 31 -6.20 -33.70 -5.87
CA LEU A 31 -5.27 -34.67 -6.45
C LEU A 31 -4.47 -34.11 -7.63
N LEU A 32 -5.08 -33.23 -8.43
CA LEU A 32 -4.41 -32.57 -9.54
C LEU A 32 -3.27 -31.65 -9.06
N GLN A 33 -3.50 -30.92 -7.96
CA GLN A 33 -2.47 -30.12 -7.29
C GLN A 33 -1.33 -31.00 -6.82
N LEU A 34 -1.63 -32.10 -6.12
CA LEU A 34 -0.61 -33.05 -5.64
C LEU A 34 0.22 -33.68 -6.76
N ALA A 35 -0.28 -33.72 -7.99
CA ALA A 35 0.42 -34.28 -9.14
C ALA A 35 1.32 -33.27 -9.87
N MET A 36 1.31 -32.00 -9.49
CA MET A 36 2.20 -31.00 -10.08
C MET A 36 3.67 -31.39 -9.81
N GLY A 37 4.52 -31.36 -10.85
CA GLY A 37 5.85 -31.98 -10.82
C GLY A 37 5.91 -33.42 -11.37
N TRP A 38 4.75 -34.07 -11.58
CA TRP A 38 4.62 -35.37 -12.25
C TRP A 38 3.77 -35.25 -13.54
N PRO A 39 4.39 -34.90 -14.69
CA PRO A 39 3.68 -34.64 -15.95
C PRO A 39 2.75 -35.77 -16.40
N THR A 40 3.15 -37.03 -16.21
CA THR A 40 2.33 -38.20 -16.55
C THR A 40 1.09 -38.29 -15.66
N GLY A 41 1.24 -38.05 -14.35
CA GLY A 41 0.11 -38.03 -13.41
C GLY A 41 -0.90 -36.93 -13.74
N VAL A 42 -0.41 -35.73 -14.06
CA VAL A 42 -1.26 -34.62 -14.53
C VAL A 42 -2.03 -34.99 -15.79
N LYS A 43 -1.38 -35.64 -16.77
CA LYS A 43 -2.04 -36.12 -18.00
C LYS A 43 -3.08 -37.21 -17.76
N LEU A 44 -3.01 -37.93 -16.65
CA LEU A 44 -4.02 -38.92 -16.25
C LEU A 44 -5.18 -38.26 -15.51
N LEU A 45 -4.88 -37.43 -14.52
CA LEU A 45 -5.87 -36.75 -13.69
C LEU A 45 -6.69 -35.72 -14.46
N ARG A 46 -6.16 -35.15 -15.55
CA ARG A 46 -6.92 -34.22 -16.41
C ARG A 46 -8.17 -34.85 -17.03
N GLN A 47 -8.17 -36.17 -17.29
CA GLN A 47 -9.28 -36.82 -18.00
C GLN A 47 -10.56 -36.85 -17.17
N THR A 48 -10.43 -36.64 -15.86
CA THR A 48 -11.51 -36.74 -14.88
C THR A 48 -11.86 -35.39 -14.25
N HIS A 49 -11.10 -34.33 -14.52
CA HIS A 49 -11.36 -33.00 -13.96
C HIS A 49 -12.04 -32.09 -14.99
N PRO A 50 -13.15 -31.41 -14.64
CA PRO A 50 -13.71 -30.36 -15.49
C PRO A 50 -12.68 -29.23 -15.66
N ARG A 51 -12.55 -28.74 -16.90
CA ARG A 51 -11.63 -27.65 -17.26
C ARG A 51 -12.02 -26.39 -16.50
N THR A 52 -11.23 -26.04 -15.50
CA THR A 52 -11.44 -24.86 -14.68
C THR A 52 -10.22 -23.96 -14.77
N PHE A 53 -9.46 -23.88 -13.70
CA PHE A 53 -8.35 -22.96 -13.51
C PHE A 53 -7.07 -23.74 -13.26
N LEU A 54 -5.94 -23.17 -13.68
CA LEU A 54 -4.66 -23.68 -13.23
C LEU A 54 -4.66 -23.72 -11.70
N PRO A 55 -4.20 -24.82 -11.08
CA PRO A 55 -4.28 -24.94 -9.65
C PRO A 55 -3.41 -23.89 -8.94
N HIS A 56 -4.03 -23.02 -8.15
CA HIS A 56 -3.41 -21.83 -7.59
C HIS A 56 -2.62 -22.08 -6.29
N SER A 57 -3.05 -23.05 -5.47
CA SER A 57 -2.60 -23.20 -4.07
C SER A 57 -1.24 -23.87 -3.84
N TYR A 58 -0.49 -24.20 -4.89
CA TYR A 58 0.92 -24.58 -4.74
C TYR A 58 1.87 -23.39 -4.62
N HIS A 59 1.35 -22.18 -4.86
CA HIS A 59 2.13 -20.95 -4.92
C HIS A 59 1.82 -19.99 -3.76
N SER A 60 0.64 -20.08 -3.16
CA SER A 60 0.26 -19.22 -2.03
C SER A 60 1.03 -19.62 -0.76
N GLY A 61 1.87 -18.73 -0.23
CA GLY A 61 2.82 -18.95 0.87
C GLY A 61 2.27 -19.44 2.21
N HIS A 62 0.97 -19.74 2.34
CA HIS A 62 0.41 -20.39 3.53
C HIS A 62 0.97 -21.80 3.78
N LEU A 63 1.47 -22.48 2.74
CA LEU A 63 2.20 -23.74 2.85
C LEU A 63 3.63 -23.55 2.31
N SER A 64 4.44 -22.75 3.00
CA SER A 64 5.82 -22.38 2.62
C SER A 64 6.75 -23.55 2.30
N TYR A 65 6.40 -24.78 2.68
CA TYR A 65 7.15 -26.00 2.38
C TYR A 65 6.82 -26.64 1.01
N LEU A 66 5.88 -26.09 0.23
CA LEU A 66 5.48 -26.60 -1.09
C LEU A 66 5.76 -25.65 -2.25
N SER A 67 6.27 -24.45 -2.00
CA SER A 67 6.59 -23.49 -3.06
C SER A 67 7.78 -23.98 -3.89
N ILE A 68 7.58 -24.11 -5.20
CA ILE A 68 8.65 -24.48 -6.13
C ILE A 68 9.42 -23.23 -6.58
N THR A 69 10.74 -23.28 -6.48
CA THR A 69 11.68 -22.22 -6.82
C THR A 69 12.43 -22.58 -8.11
N ASP A 70 13.19 -21.62 -8.64
CA ASP A 70 14.00 -21.86 -9.84
C ASP A 70 15.19 -22.81 -9.62
N GLU A 71 15.56 -23.04 -8.35
CA GLU A 71 16.67 -23.88 -7.90
C GLU A 71 16.27 -25.34 -7.67
N ASP A 72 14.97 -25.63 -7.56
CA ASP A 72 14.48 -26.98 -7.35
C ASP A 72 14.76 -27.90 -8.55
N ASP A 73 15.33 -29.09 -8.31
CA ASP A 73 15.62 -30.09 -9.35
C ASP A 73 14.37 -30.50 -10.16
N GLN A 74 13.19 -30.36 -9.54
CA GLN A 74 11.91 -30.73 -10.13
C GLN A 74 11.26 -29.61 -10.97
N ILE A 75 11.84 -28.41 -11.01
CA ILE A 75 11.23 -27.24 -11.67
C ILE A 75 10.86 -27.49 -13.12
N ASN A 76 11.72 -28.19 -13.87
CA ASN A 76 11.46 -28.50 -15.28
C ASN A 76 10.26 -29.45 -15.44
N ARG A 77 10.08 -30.40 -14.53
CA ARG A 77 8.92 -31.30 -14.55
C ARG A 77 7.64 -30.54 -14.19
N TYR A 78 7.74 -29.61 -13.24
CA TYR A 78 6.62 -28.74 -12.86
C TYR A 78 6.19 -27.84 -14.02
N ILE A 79 7.13 -27.18 -14.69
CA ILE A 79 6.89 -26.38 -15.91
C ILE A 79 6.21 -27.24 -16.97
N GLN A 80 6.64 -28.50 -17.17
CA GLN A 80 6.01 -29.40 -18.11
C GLN A 80 4.57 -29.77 -17.70
N SER A 81 4.30 -29.94 -16.41
CA SER A 81 2.93 -30.10 -15.90
C SER A 81 2.06 -28.88 -16.21
N CYS A 82 2.55 -27.66 -15.98
CA CYS A 82 1.85 -26.42 -16.35
C CYS A 82 1.55 -26.37 -17.85
N ARG A 83 2.54 -26.69 -18.71
CA ARG A 83 2.35 -26.72 -20.17
C ARG A 83 1.26 -27.69 -20.59
N ASN A 84 1.26 -28.91 -20.04
CA ASN A 84 0.22 -29.89 -20.35
C ASN A 84 -1.18 -29.34 -20.03
N LEU A 85 -1.36 -28.74 -18.84
CA LEU A 85 -2.64 -28.15 -18.44
C LEU A 85 -3.04 -26.98 -19.32
N ILE A 86 -2.10 -26.11 -19.67
CA ILE A 86 -2.31 -24.98 -20.58
C ILE A 86 -2.78 -25.46 -21.96
N GLU A 87 -2.10 -26.47 -22.53
CA GLU A 87 -2.44 -27.07 -23.83
C GLU A 87 -3.82 -27.75 -23.81
N ASP A 88 -4.23 -28.27 -22.65
CA ASP A 88 -5.55 -28.87 -22.44
C ASP A 88 -6.67 -27.86 -22.20
N GLY A 89 -6.33 -26.57 -22.21
CA GLY A 89 -7.28 -25.47 -22.15
C GLY A 89 -7.66 -25.03 -20.73
N PHE A 90 -6.79 -25.26 -19.75
CA PHE A 90 -6.96 -24.65 -18.43
C PHE A 90 -6.78 -23.13 -18.51
N THR A 91 -7.56 -22.39 -17.72
CA THR A 91 -7.50 -20.92 -17.66
C THR A 91 -6.37 -20.47 -16.73
N ILE A 92 -5.61 -19.47 -17.16
CA ILE A 92 -4.56 -18.84 -16.33
C ILE A 92 -5.21 -17.74 -15.50
N GLN A 93 -5.09 -17.84 -14.18
CA GLN A 93 -5.51 -16.81 -13.24
C GLN A 93 -4.34 -15.86 -12.97
N ILE A 94 -4.59 -14.55 -12.87
CA ILE A 94 -3.55 -13.56 -12.54
C ILE A 94 -2.90 -13.89 -11.18
N GLY A 95 -3.68 -14.39 -10.21
CA GLY A 95 -3.14 -14.82 -8.92
C GLY A 95 -2.03 -15.88 -9.05
N ALA A 96 -2.10 -16.79 -10.03
CA ALA A 96 -1.04 -17.78 -10.26
C ALA A 96 0.28 -17.17 -10.78
N ILE A 97 0.22 -15.97 -11.37
CA ILE A 97 1.39 -15.18 -11.77
C ILE A 97 1.93 -14.40 -10.56
N VAL A 98 1.03 -13.76 -9.81
CA VAL A 98 1.34 -12.92 -8.64
C VAL A 98 2.00 -13.73 -7.52
N ASP A 99 1.43 -14.89 -7.20
CA ASP A 99 1.90 -15.74 -6.10
C ASP A 99 3.06 -16.65 -6.54
N GLY A 100 3.45 -16.61 -7.81
CA GLY A 100 4.44 -17.54 -8.37
C GLY A 100 5.83 -17.37 -7.75
N SER A 101 6.28 -18.37 -7.00
CA SER A 101 7.60 -18.43 -6.37
C SER A 101 8.78 -18.71 -7.32
N SER A 102 8.50 -19.13 -8.55
CA SER A 102 9.50 -19.43 -9.58
C SER A 102 9.39 -18.44 -10.74
N ASN A 103 10.47 -17.70 -11.01
CA ASN A 103 10.53 -16.80 -12.17
C ASN A 103 10.33 -17.56 -13.48
N LYS A 104 10.84 -18.81 -13.61
CA LYS A 104 10.61 -19.62 -14.83
C LYS A 104 9.14 -19.96 -15.05
N VAL A 105 8.43 -20.35 -14.00
CA VAL A 105 6.98 -20.65 -14.08
C VAL A 105 6.21 -19.38 -14.36
N THR A 106 6.49 -18.30 -13.63
CA THR A 106 5.83 -17.00 -13.81
C THR A 106 6.00 -16.48 -15.24
N ARG A 107 7.21 -16.54 -15.81
CA ARG A 107 7.47 -16.18 -17.21
C ARG A 107 6.66 -17.03 -18.21
N LEU A 108 6.56 -18.35 -17.99
CA LEU A 108 5.72 -19.21 -18.82
C LEU A 108 4.26 -18.74 -18.80
N LEU A 109 3.72 -18.48 -17.60
CA LEU A 109 2.33 -18.07 -17.42
C LEU A 109 2.06 -16.69 -18.04
N ILE A 110 2.96 -15.73 -17.87
CA ILE A 110 2.86 -14.39 -18.49
C ILE A 110 2.82 -14.49 -20.02
N HIS A 111 3.76 -15.23 -20.63
CA HIS A 111 3.81 -15.35 -22.09
C HIS A 111 2.58 -16.05 -22.67
N GLU A 112 2.08 -17.09 -21.99
CA GLU A 112 0.88 -17.78 -22.44
C GLU A 112 -0.38 -16.92 -22.26
N LEU A 113 -0.48 -16.18 -21.15
CA LEU A 113 -1.56 -15.21 -20.95
C LEU A 113 -1.54 -14.16 -22.05
N ALA A 114 -0.36 -13.59 -22.35
CA ALA A 114 -0.21 -12.59 -23.40
C ALA A 114 -0.60 -13.13 -24.78
N LYS A 115 -0.19 -14.36 -25.11
CA LYS A 115 -0.58 -15.04 -26.35
C LYS A 115 -2.11 -15.18 -26.47
N ARG A 116 -2.79 -15.56 -25.37
CA ARG A 116 -4.25 -15.68 -25.34
C ARG A 116 -4.94 -14.31 -25.49
N ARG A 117 -4.41 -13.26 -24.85
CA ARG A 117 -4.92 -11.88 -25.01
C ARG A 117 -4.72 -11.34 -26.41
N ARG A 118 -3.60 -11.64 -27.06
CA ARG A 118 -3.39 -11.31 -28.48
C ARG A 118 -4.41 -12.01 -29.37
N ASN A 119 -4.62 -13.31 -29.20
CA ASN A 119 -5.63 -14.05 -29.96
C ASN A 119 -7.05 -13.49 -29.76
N LEU A 120 -7.41 -13.14 -28.51
CA LEU A 120 -8.68 -12.48 -28.22
C LEU A 120 -8.81 -11.15 -28.98
N LEU A 121 -7.75 -10.34 -29.01
CA LEU A 121 -7.73 -9.09 -29.77
C LEU A 121 -7.89 -9.33 -31.28
N ASP A 122 -7.16 -10.30 -31.85
CA ASP A 122 -7.25 -10.62 -33.29
C ASP A 122 -8.68 -11.04 -33.68
N ILE A 123 -9.34 -11.85 -32.84
CA ILE A 123 -10.75 -12.23 -33.03
C ILE A 123 -11.65 -11.01 -32.93
N ALA A 124 -11.41 -10.12 -31.96
CA ALA A 124 -12.18 -8.90 -31.77
C ALA A 124 -12.05 -7.95 -32.97
N GLU A 125 -10.84 -7.73 -33.49
CA GLU A 125 -10.57 -6.88 -34.65
C GLU A 125 -11.25 -7.42 -35.92
N ALA A 126 -11.36 -8.75 -36.05
CA ALA A 126 -12.04 -9.38 -37.18
C ALA A 126 -13.58 -9.26 -37.13
N HIS A 127 -14.19 -9.08 -35.96
CA HIS A 127 -15.64 -9.20 -35.77
C HIS A 127 -16.33 -7.98 -35.13
N ILE A 128 -15.58 -7.07 -34.52
CA ILE A 128 -16.07 -5.85 -33.88
C ILE A 128 -15.60 -4.65 -34.70
N HIS A 129 -16.54 -3.75 -35.01
CA HIS A 129 -16.20 -2.52 -35.72
C HIS A 129 -15.20 -1.71 -34.89
N TYR A 130 -14.19 -1.12 -35.55
CA TYR A 130 -13.08 -0.42 -34.90
C TYR A 130 -13.53 0.60 -33.85
N SER A 131 -14.57 1.40 -34.13
CA SER A 131 -15.07 2.40 -33.16
C SER A 131 -15.56 1.74 -31.86
N VAL A 132 -16.34 0.66 -31.97
CA VAL A 132 -16.87 -0.06 -30.81
C VAL A 132 -15.74 -0.76 -30.06
N LEU A 133 -14.76 -1.34 -30.77
CA LEU A 133 -13.61 -1.97 -30.14
C LEU A 133 -12.74 -0.94 -29.41
N SER A 134 -12.52 0.23 -30.00
CA SER A 134 -11.80 1.34 -29.36
C SER A 134 -12.49 1.78 -28.06
N ASP A 135 -13.82 1.89 -28.08
CA ASP A 135 -14.61 2.24 -26.89
C ASP A 135 -14.49 1.14 -25.81
N LEU A 136 -14.60 -0.14 -26.21
CA LEU A 136 -14.45 -1.29 -25.29
C LEU A 136 -13.06 -1.35 -24.65
N ARG A 137 -12.02 -1.01 -25.41
CA ARG A 137 -10.63 -1.00 -24.94
C ARG A 137 -10.32 0.14 -23.98
N ASN A 138 -11.18 1.16 -23.92
CA ASN A 138 -11.06 2.29 -23.01
C ASN A 138 -9.65 2.93 -22.99
N GLY A 139 -9.01 3.04 -24.15
CA GLY A 139 -7.68 3.64 -24.28
C GLY A 139 -6.50 2.68 -24.12
N GLU A 140 -6.71 1.39 -23.83
CA GLU A 140 -5.63 0.40 -23.92
C GLU A 140 -5.01 0.41 -25.33
N THR A 141 -3.68 0.48 -25.39
CA THR A 141 -2.91 0.47 -26.64
C THR A 141 -2.21 -0.87 -26.88
N GLY A 142 -1.91 -1.61 -25.82
CA GLY A 142 -1.21 -2.90 -25.85
C GLY A 142 -2.09 -4.09 -26.25
N ILE A 143 -1.87 -5.25 -25.63
CA ILE A 143 -2.84 -6.35 -25.67
C ILE A 143 -3.94 -6.11 -24.63
N PRO A 144 -5.17 -6.64 -24.82
CA PRO A 144 -6.24 -6.45 -23.87
C PRO A 144 -5.89 -6.99 -22.49
N ASP A 145 -6.08 -6.16 -21.46
CA ASP A 145 -5.83 -6.54 -20.07
C ASP A 145 -7.10 -6.36 -19.24
N ALA A 146 -7.33 -5.15 -18.72
CA ALA A 146 -8.53 -4.79 -17.98
C ALA A 146 -9.78 -4.80 -18.86
N SER A 147 -9.62 -4.52 -20.17
CA SER A 147 -10.72 -4.54 -21.15
C SER A 147 -11.11 -5.94 -21.63
N ALA A 148 -10.29 -6.96 -21.38
CA ALA A 148 -10.49 -8.30 -21.92
C ALA A 148 -11.87 -8.93 -21.60
N PRO A 149 -12.46 -8.75 -20.40
CA PRO A 149 -13.82 -9.22 -20.13
C PRO A 149 -14.87 -8.54 -21.01
N ALA A 150 -14.78 -7.21 -21.18
CA ALA A 150 -15.74 -6.45 -22.00
C ALA A 150 -15.68 -6.86 -23.48
N ILE A 151 -14.50 -7.19 -23.99
CA ILE A 151 -14.32 -7.74 -25.34
C ILE A 151 -14.97 -9.13 -25.45
N CYS A 152 -14.77 -10.00 -24.45
CA CYS A 152 -15.43 -11.32 -24.41
C CYS A 152 -16.96 -11.20 -24.43
N ASP A 153 -17.51 -10.29 -23.61
CA ASP A 153 -18.95 -10.04 -23.52
C ASP A 153 -19.50 -9.54 -24.85
N ALA A 154 -18.82 -8.59 -25.49
CA ALA A 154 -19.23 -8.04 -26.79
C ALA A 154 -19.21 -9.09 -27.92
N LEU A 155 -18.20 -9.95 -27.95
CA LEU A 155 -18.14 -11.05 -28.92
C LEU A 155 -19.27 -12.08 -28.68
N THR A 156 -19.52 -12.42 -27.42
CA THR A 156 -20.59 -13.35 -27.04
C THR A 156 -21.98 -12.79 -27.39
N ALA A 157 -22.21 -11.50 -27.16
CA ALA A 157 -23.45 -10.82 -27.54
C ALA A 157 -23.72 -10.82 -29.05
N LYS A 158 -22.66 -10.90 -29.87
CA LYS A 158 -22.76 -11.08 -31.33
C LYS A 158 -22.95 -12.54 -31.77
N GLY A 159 -23.05 -13.47 -30.82
CA GLY A 159 -23.25 -14.90 -31.09
C GLY A 159 -21.97 -15.68 -31.34
N HIS A 160 -20.78 -15.11 -31.08
CA HIS A 160 -19.53 -15.85 -31.16
C HIS A 160 -19.33 -16.68 -29.90
N LYS A 161 -19.03 -17.97 -30.08
CA LYS A 161 -18.62 -18.85 -28.98
C LYS A 161 -17.14 -18.64 -28.70
N ILE A 162 -16.82 -17.98 -27.58
CA ILE A 162 -15.45 -17.77 -27.12
C ILE A 162 -14.93 -19.03 -26.43
N ASP A 163 -13.73 -19.46 -26.81
CA ASP A 163 -13.04 -20.54 -26.12
C ASP A 163 -12.77 -20.11 -24.67
N GLN A 164 -13.07 -20.99 -23.70
CA GLN A 164 -12.92 -20.71 -22.28
C GLN A 164 -11.49 -20.26 -21.91
N THR A 165 -10.48 -20.71 -22.66
CA THR A 165 -9.07 -20.32 -22.47
C THR A 165 -8.81 -18.84 -22.72
N LEU A 166 -9.64 -18.19 -23.54
CA LEU A 166 -9.54 -16.78 -23.89
C LEU A 166 -10.35 -15.90 -22.94
N THR A 167 -11.29 -16.48 -22.20
CA THR A 167 -12.14 -15.76 -21.24
C THR A 167 -11.28 -15.06 -20.19
N ALA A 168 -11.64 -13.82 -19.88
CA ALA A 168 -11.04 -13.01 -18.82
C ALA A 168 -12.07 -12.76 -17.74
N PHE A 169 -11.70 -12.96 -16.48
CA PHE A 169 -12.58 -12.68 -15.34
C PHE A 169 -12.17 -11.43 -14.58
N GLN A 170 -10.88 -11.06 -14.60
CA GLN A 170 -10.39 -9.84 -13.96
C GLN A 170 -10.67 -8.61 -14.82
N ARG A 171 -11.20 -7.55 -14.19
CA ARG A 171 -11.41 -6.21 -14.78
C ARG A 171 -10.31 -5.22 -14.41
N ARG A 172 -9.31 -5.66 -13.64
CA ARG A 172 -8.16 -4.84 -13.24
C ARG A 172 -6.95 -5.26 -14.05
N SER A 173 -6.08 -4.31 -14.35
CA SER A 173 -4.81 -4.60 -15.00
C SER A 173 -3.97 -5.55 -14.15
N ILE A 174 -3.17 -6.39 -14.78
CA ILE A 174 -2.15 -7.22 -14.13
C ILE A 174 -1.19 -6.40 -13.26
N PHE A 175 -0.98 -5.12 -13.60
CA PHE A 175 -0.15 -4.19 -12.83
C PHE A 175 -0.80 -3.71 -11.53
N CYS A 176 -2.11 -3.88 -11.34
CA CYS A 176 -2.78 -3.52 -10.08
C CYS A 176 -2.48 -4.50 -8.94
N TRP A 177 -1.82 -5.62 -9.23
CA TRP A 177 -1.46 -6.64 -8.26
C TRP A 177 0.00 -6.48 -7.84
N LYS A 178 0.35 -6.81 -6.60
CA LYS A 178 1.73 -6.73 -6.13
C LYS A 178 2.60 -7.73 -6.90
N GLN A 179 3.50 -7.23 -7.75
CA GLN A 179 4.38 -8.08 -8.56
C GLN A 179 5.79 -8.08 -7.98
N HIS A 180 6.52 -9.18 -8.16
CA HIS A 180 7.97 -9.12 -8.01
C HIS A 180 8.56 -8.19 -9.10
N PRO A 181 9.52 -7.31 -8.79
CA PRO A 181 10.09 -6.36 -9.77
C PRO A 181 10.59 -7.02 -11.06
N ASP A 182 11.18 -8.22 -10.98
CA ASP A 182 11.65 -8.97 -12.15
C ASP A 182 10.53 -9.35 -13.13
N ASN A 183 9.31 -9.54 -12.63
CA ASN A 183 8.16 -9.89 -13.45
C ASN A 183 7.63 -8.70 -14.24
N LEU A 184 7.80 -7.48 -13.75
CA LEU A 184 7.25 -6.27 -14.39
C LEU A 184 7.79 -6.08 -15.81
N ASN A 185 9.10 -6.26 -16.02
CA ASN A 185 9.69 -6.21 -17.35
C ASN A 185 9.15 -7.32 -18.25
N THR A 186 9.03 -8.55 -17.72
CA THR A 186 8.47 -9.68 -18.50
C THR A 186 7.03 -9.39 -18.93
N ILE A 187 6.20 -8.88 -18.03
CA ILE A 187 4.81 -8.49 -18.31
C ILE A 187 4.77 -7.42 -19.40
N TYR A 188 5.59 -6.37 -19.26
CA TYR A 188 5.65 -5.28 -20.21
C TYR A 188 6.11 -5.73 -21.60
N GLU A 189 7.20 -6.50 -21.67
CA GLU A 189 7.75 -7.07 -22.92
C GLU A 189 6.78 -8.05 -23.59
N ALA A 190 5.91 -8.71 -22.83
CA ALA A 190 4.87 -9.59 -23.37
C ALA A 190 3.73 -8.81 -24.05
N GLY A 191 3.66 -7.48 -23.88
CA GLY A 191 2.73 -6.58 -24.58
C GLY A 191 1.72 -5.87 -23.66
N PHE A 192 1.74 -6.13 -22.35
CA PHE A 192 0.95 -5.40 -21.36
C PHE A 192 1.65 -4.05 -21.08
N THR A 193 1.30 -3.00 -21.83
CA THR A 193 2.10 -1.75 -21.86
C THR A 193 1.41 -0.56 -21.22
N ASP A 194 0.11 -0.65 -20.95
CA ASP A 194 -0.74 0.44 -20.49
C ASP A 194 -0.66 0.66 -18.96
N VAL A 195 0.52 1.03 -18.45
CA VAL A 195 0.82 1.11 -17.00
C VAL A 195 0.06 2.21 -16.25
N ASP A 196 -0.32 3.30 -16.93
CA ASP A 196 -1.02 4.45 -16.33
C ASP A 196 -2.51 4.47 -16.64
N LEU A 197 -3.04 3.38 -17.21
CA LEU A 197 -4.44 3.34 -17.58
C LEU A 197 -5.33 3.23 -16.33
N PRO A 198 -6.29 4.14 -16.13
CA PRO A 198 -7.20 4.05 -15.01
C PRO A 198 -8.22 2.91 -15.20
N SER A 199 -8.59 2.28 -14.09
CA SER A 199 -9.73 1.36 -14.03
C SER A 199 -11.06 2.09 -14.27
N THR A 200 -12.16 1.34 -14.31
CA THR A 200 -13.52 1.90 -14.39
C THR A 200 -13.85 2.85 -13.23
N GLU A 201 -13.18 2.70 -12.10
CA GLU A 201 -13.30 3.55 -10.91
C GLU A 201 -12.30 4.72 -10.91
N GLY A 202 -11.48 4.85 -11.95
CA GLY A 202 -10.49 5.91 -12.10
C GLY A 202 -9.11 5.63 -11.51
N PHE A 203 -8.89 4.47 -10.88
CA PHE A 203 -7.63 4.14 -10.20
C PHE A 203 -6.60 3.56 -11.18
N THR A 204 -5.38 4.09 -11.19
CA THR A 204 -4.28 3.51 -11.98
C THR A 204 -3.55 2.44 -11.20
N ALA A 205 -2.77 1.59 -11.88
CA ALA A 205 -1.95 0.58 -11.22
C ALA A 205 -0.99 1.19 -10.18
N LEU A 206 -0.41 2.35 -10.47
CA LEU A 206 0.47 3.07 -9.55
C LEU A 206 -0.21 3.40 -8.22
N MET A 207 -1.50 3.78 -8.25
CA MET A 207 -2.26 4.05 -7.03
C MET A 207 -2.36 2.81 -6.15
N PHE A 208 -2.66 1.63 -6.71
CA PHE A 208 -2.75 0.38 -5.96
C PHE A 208 -1.42 -0.04 -5.33
N GLN A 209 -0.29 0.21 -6.01
CA GLN A 209 1.05 -0.12 -5.47
C GLN A 209 1.48 0.79 -4.32
N CYS A 210 0.79 1.92 -4.12
CA CYS A 210 1.04 2.83 -3.01
C CYS A 210 0.12 2.58 -1.80
N MET A 211 -0.78 1.59 -1.87
CA MET A 211 -1.69 1.20 -0.77
C MET A 211 -0.98 0.27 0.22
N PRO A 212 -1.49 0.11 1.46
CA PRO A 212 -0.64 0.06 2.66
C PRO A 212 0.39 -1.07 2.63
N TYR A 213 1.52 -0.84 3.32
CA TYR A 213 2.74 -1.65 3.36
C TYR A 213 3.74 -1.35 2.24
N PHE A 214 4.31 -0.16 2.31
CA PHE A 214 5.34 0.32 1.39
C PHE A 214 6.71 -0.27 1.73
N ASP A 215 6.99 -1.46 1.18
CA ASP A 215 8.26 -2.17 1.34
C ASP A 215 9.25 -1.91 0.18
N ASP A 216 10.42 -2.58 0.21
CA ASP A 216 11.43 -2.54 -0.85
C ASP A 216 10.85 -2.85 -2.25
N HIS A 217 10.05 -3.91 -2.32
CA HIS A 217 9.43 -4.36 -3.57
C HIS A 217 8.45 -3.30 -4.10
N SER A 218 7.71 -2.65 -3.21
CA SER A 218 6.77 -1.58 -3.55
C SER A 218 7.51 -0.35 -4.07
N CYS A 219 8.59 0.09 -3.42
CA CYS A 219 9.46 1.18 -3.92
C CYS A 219 9.99 0.87 -5.33
N MET A 220 10.53 -0.34 -5.54
CA MET A 220 11.06 -0.76 -6.84
C MET A 220 9.96 -0.81 -7.92
N THR A 221 8.77 -1.28 -7.56
CA THR A 221 7.61 -1.35 -8.46
C THR A 221 7.12 0.04 -8.85
N VAL A 222 6.94 0.94 -7.87
CA VAL A 222 6.56 2.34 -8.11
C VAL A 222 7.58 3.05 -9.00
N ALA A 223 8.87 2.91 -8.69
CA ALA A 223 9.96 3.45 -9.50
C ALA A 223 9.91 2.93 -10.95
N TRP A 224 9.70 1.64 -11.11
CA TRP A 224 9.57 1.01 -12.41
C TRP A 224 8.36 1.53 -13.18
N MET A 225 7.18 1.64 -12.54
CA MET A 225 5.97 2.15 -13.18
C MET A 225 6.13 3.59 -13.66
N ILE A 226 6.72 4.46 -12.84
CA ILE A 226 7.06 5.84 -13.24
C ILE A 226 8.01 5.83 -14.44
N SER A 227 9.00 4.93 -14.46
CA SER A 227 9.92 4.79 -15.61
C SER A 227 9.25 4.33 -16.91
N LYS A 228 8.06 3.72 -16.80
CA LYS A 228 7.22 3.31 -17.92
C LYS A 228 6.12 4.31 -18.26
N GLY A 229 6.12 5.49 -17.62
CA GLY A 229 5.21 6.58 -17.92
C GLY A 229 3.99 6.69 -17.00
N ALA A 230 3.96 5.97 -15.87
CA ALA A 230 2.93 6.20 -14.86
C ALA A 230 3.07 7.60 -14.24
N ASP A 231 1.95 8.30 -14.05
CA ASP A 231 1.95 9.70 -13.61
C ASP A 231 1.79 9.80 -12.09
N PRO A 232 2.85 10.15 -11.33
CA PRO A 232 2.75 10.34 -9.89
C PRO A 232 1.98 11.62 -9.52
N PHE A 233 1.76 12.56 -10.45
CA PHE A 233 1.04 13.81 -10.18
C PHE A 233 -0.47 13.69 -10.40
N ARG A 234 -0.95 12.53 -10.87
CA ARG A 234 -2.37 12.26 -11.07
C ARG A 234 -3.12 12.37 -9.74
N LYS A 235 -4.28 13.04 -9.78
CA LYS A 235 -5.21 13.08 -8.65
C LYS A 235 -5.89 11.74 -8.43
N LEU A 236 -6.11 11.40 -7.18
CA LEU A 236 -6.84 10.20 -6.81
C LEU A 236 -8.34 10.41 -7.08
N PRO A 237 -9.06 9.39 -7.56
CA PRO A 237 -10.51 9.49 -7.76
C PRO A 237 -11.24 9.99 -6.50
N GLY A 238 -11.98 11.08 -6.65
CA GLY A 238 -12.77 11.69 -5.56
C GLY A 238 -11.98 12.53 -4.56
N LEU A 239 -10.67 12.69 -4.72
CA LEU A 239 -9.82 13.43 -3.78
C LEU A 239 -8.97 14.49 -4.50
N GLU A 240 -8.57 15.52 -3.76
CA GLU A 240 -7.65 16.55 -4.28
C GLU A 240 -6.18 16.14 -4.22
N THR A 241 -5.87 15.10 -3.44
CA THR A 241 -4.54 14.54 -3.26
C THR A 241 -4.07 13.77 -4.49
N THR A 242 -2.76 13.82 -4.75
CA THR A 242 -2.11 13.11 -5.87
C THR A 242 -1.43 11.82 -5.42
N VAL A 243 -1.12 10.94 -6.37
CA VAL A 243 -0.36 9.70 -6.10
C VAL A 243 0.98 9.98 -5.43
N LEU A 244 1.62 11.10 -5.74
CA LEU A 244 2.88 11.53 -5.12
C LEU A 244 2.74 11.68 -3.60
N HIS A 245 1.60 12.16 -3.12
CA HIS A 245 1.36 12.25 -1.68
C HIS A 245 1.28 10.85 -1.06
N TRP A 246 0.67 9.87 -1.73
CA TRP A 246 0.66 8.47 -1.26
C TRP A 246 2.04 7.84 -1.25
N ILE A 247 2.84 8.08 -2.29
CA ILE A 247 4.24 7.63 -2.32
C ILE A 247 4.98 8.18 -1.09
N ASN A 248 4.77 9.45 -0.75
CA ASN A 248 5.43 10.08 0.39
C ASN A 248 4.89 9.61 1.74
N ALA A 249 3.59 9.34 1.86
CA ALA A 249 3.03 8.65 3.02
C ALA A 249 3.71 7.27 3.21
N GLY A 250 3.74 6.45 2.16
CA GLY A 250 4.39 5.14 2.16
C GLY A 250 5.88 5.21 2.53
N LEU A 251 6.61 6.20 2.04
CA LEU A 251 8.01 6.42 2.45
C LEU A 251 8.14 6.78 3.95
N GLY A 252 7.21 7.57 4.49
CA GLY A 252 7.11 7.86 5.92
C GLY A 252 6.85 6.61 6.76
N GLN A 253 5.93 5.74 6.32
CA GLN A 253 5.68 4.43 6.93
C GLN A 253 6.92 3.53 6.87
N ARG A 254 7.60 3.48 5.72
CA ARG A 254 8.78 2.64 5.50
C ARG A 254 9.91 2.99 6.47
N PHE A 255 10.15 4.29 6.69
CA PHE A 255 11.13 4.78 7.67
C PHE A 255 10.90 4.15 9.04
N GLN A 256 9.64 4.04 9.45
CA GLN A 256 9.25 3.44 10.73
C GLN A 256 9.41 1.92 10.76
N ILE A 257 9.03 1.21 9.68
CA ILE A 257 9.17 -0.26 9.60
C ILE A 257 10.63 -0.67 9.69
N GLU A 258 11.53 -0.03 8.93
CA GLU A 258 12.95 -0.40 8.94
C GLU A 258 13.60 -0.13 10.30
N ALA A 259 13.22 0.97 10.95
CA ALA A 259 13.68 1.28 12.30
C ALA A 259 13.20 0.26 13.36
N ASN A 260 12.01 -0.32 13.17
CA ASN A 260 11.48 -1.40 14.01
C ASN A 260 12.22 -2.73 13.79
N GLU A 261 12.48 -3.11 12.54
CA GLU A 261 13.17 -4.37 12.22
C GLU A 261 14.63 -4.39 12.72
N ILE A 262 15.32 -3.25 12.69
CA ILE A 262 16.66 -3.12 13.28
C ILE A 262 16.62 -3.35 14.79
N GLN A 263 15.65 -2.76 15.47
CA GLN A 263 15.55 -2.86 16.92
C GLN A 263 15.26 -4.29 17.38
N ARG A 264 14.39 -5.00 16.66
CA ARG A 264 14.10 -6.42 16.93
C ARG A 264 15.31 -7.33 16.73
N GLY A 265 16.43 -6.80 16.23
CA GLY A 265 17.61 -7.57 15.86
C GLY A 265 17.41 -8.39 14.59
N ASN A 266 16.29 -8.18 13.89
CA ASN A 266 15.98 -8.85 12.63
C ASN A 266 16.84 -8.28 11.49
N ARG A 267 17.34 -7.05 11.62
CA ARG A 267 18.28 -6.40 10.71
C ARG A 267 19.44 -5.76 11.48
N ALA A 268 20.62 -5.70 10.87
CA ALA A 268 21.76 -5.01 11.46
C ALA A 268 21.57 -3.47 11.37
N ALA A 269 21.94 -2.75 12.44
CA ALA A 269 21.77 -1.29 12.53
C ALA A 269 22.49 -0.48 11.43
N SER A 270 23.50 -1.07 10.78
CA SER A 270 24.24 -0.45 9.67
C SER A 270 23.47 -0.40 8.34
N TYR A 271 22.24 -0.90 8.28
CA TYR A 271 21.46 -1.02 7.03
C TYR A 271 20.39 0.05 6.83
N PHE A 272 20.10 0.87 7.84
CA PHE A 272 19.14 1.95 7.64
C PHE A 272 19.80 3.14 6.96
N ASP A 273 19.61 3.21 5.65
CA ASP A 273 19.94 4.38 4.86
C ASP A 273 18.65 4.92 4.23
N PRO A 274 18.05 6.00 4.77
CA PRO A 274 16.90 6.66 4.18
C PRO A 274 17.11 7.02 2.70
N TYR A 275 18.37 7.28 2.30
CA TYR A 275 18.70 7.53 0.90
C TYR A 275 18.63 6.28 0.04
N ALA A 276 18.89 5.09 0.60
CA ALA A 276 18.66 3.83 -0.09
C ALA A 276 17.16 3.58 -0.34
N ALA A 277 16.28 3.95 0.60
CA ALA A 277 14.84 3.81 0.40
C ALA A 277 14.31 4.65 -0.79
N ILE A 278 14.86 5.85 -0.97
CA ILE A 278 14.47 6.75 -2.09
C ILE A 278 15.30 6.55 -3.36
N CYS A 279 16.41 5.79 -3.33
CA CYS A 279 17.31 5.67 -4.49
C CYS A 279 16.61 5.13 -5.75
N HIS A 280 15.61 4.26 -5.54
CA HIS A 280 14.79 3.73 -6.63
C HIS A 280 13.93 4.83 -7.28
N LEU A 281 13.51 5.84 -6.52
CA LEU A 281 12.62 6.93 -6.94
C LEU A 281 13.36 8.17 -7.46
N HIS A 282 14.61 8.04 -7.90
CA HIS A 282 15.43 9.16 -8.42
C HIS A 282 14.75 10.02 -9.49
N GLN A 283 13.82 9.44 -10.26
CA GLN A 283 13.06 10.13 -11.31
C GLN A 283 12.15 11.24 -10.77
N ILE A 284 11.71 11.12 -9.51
CA ILE A 284 10.84 12.07 -8.82
C ILE A 284 11.50 12.67 -7.58
N ASP A 285 12.80 12.46 -7.38
CA ASP A 285 13.55 12.85 -6.18
C ASP A 285 13.32 14.32 -5.78
N ARG A 286 13.40 15.25 -6.73
CA ARG A 286 13.15 16.68 -6.50
C ARG A 286 11.73 17.02 -5.99
N HIS A 287 10.80 16.09 -6.14
CA HIS A 287 9.39 16.21 -5.75
C HIS A 287 9.08 15.42 -4.47
N LEU A 288 9.94 14.47 -4.09
CA LEU A 288 9.84 13.78 -2.81
C LEU A 288 10.04 14.79 -1.69
N PHE A 289 9.21 14.69 -0.66
CA PHE A 289 9.19 15.56 0.52
C PHE A 289 9.27 17.05 0.17
N SER A 290 8.70 17.45 -0.97
CA SER A 290 8.75 18.83 -1.47
C SER A 290 7.55 19.63 -0.99
N LEU A 291 7.74 20.94 -0.79
CA LEU A 291 6.66 21.90 -0.56
C LEU A 291 6.09 22.50 -1.84
N SER A 292 6.74 22.25 -2.99
CA SER A 292 6.37 22.87 -4.28
C SER A 292 5.09 22.33 -4.88
N ILE A 293 4.65 21.17 -4.40
CA ILE A 293 3.42 20.49 -4.83
C ILE A 293 2.50 20.47 -3.63
N LYS A 294 1.29 20.97 -3.83
CA LYS A 294 0.23 20.94 -2.84
C LYS A 294 -1.03 20.39 -3.46
N ASP A 295 -1.80 19.67 -2.67
CA ASP A 295 -3.18 19.37 -3.01
C ASP A 295 -4.07 20.60 -2.79
N ALA A 296 -5.36 20.48 -3.11
CA ALA A 296 -6.36 21.53 -2.89
C ALA A 296 -7.19 21.28 -1.62
N CYS A 297 -6.67 20.53 -0.64
CA CYS A 297 -7.40 20.34 0.61
C CYS A 297 -7.47 21.64 1.44
N LEU A 298 -8.49 21.75 2.28
CA LEU A 298 -8.72 22.94 3.13
C LEU A 298 -8.30 22.71 4.59
N CYS A 299 -7.46 21.71 4.86
CA CYS A 299 -7.03 21.39 6.21
C CYS A 299 -6.05 22.44 6.72
N SER A 300 -6.24 22.93 7.94
CA SER A 300 -5.35 23.93 8.55
C SER A 300 -3.96 23.40 8.89
N CYS A 301 -3.71 22.09 8.80
CA CYS A 301 -2.39 21.50 9.10
C CYS A 301 -1.26 21.96 8.16
N SER A 302 -1.61 22.49 6.99
CA SER A 302 -0.69 23.07 6.01
C SER A 302 -1.29 24.32 5.39
N LEU A 303 -0.46 25.28 4.98
CA LEU A 303 -0.91 26.47 4.27
C LEU A 303 -1.13 26.13 2.80
N ASP A 304 -2.27 26.52 2.24
CA ASP A 304 -2.65 26.33 0.82
C ASP A 304 -2.65 24.85 0.36
N GLY A 305 -3.09 23.95 1.23
CA GLY A 305 -3.16 22.51 0.95
C GLY A 305 -1.97 21.73 1.47
N CYS A 306 -2.15 20.41 1.57
CA CYS A 306 -1.13 19.49 2.05
C CYS A 306 -0.08 19.27 0.98
N SER A 307 1.17 19.13 1.41
CA SER A 307 2.32 18.82 0.56
C SER A 307 2.77 17.37 0.76
N PRO A 308 3.54 16.79 -0.17
CA PRO A 308 4.20 15.50 0.05
C PRO A 308 4.96 15.41 1.39
N LEU A 309 5.64 16.48 1.81
CA LEU A 309 6.34 16.55 3.11
C LEU A 309 5.39 16.44 4.30
N SER A 310 4.35 17.28 4.34
CA SER A 310 3.39 17.28 5.45
C SER A 310 2.60 15.97 5.51
N VAL A 311 2.39 15.33 4.36
CA VAL A 311 1.74 14.02 4.28
C VAL A 311 2.61 12.91 4.85
N ALA A 312 3.90 12.86 4.48
CA ALA A 312 4.84 11.90 5.04
C ALA A 312 4.97 12.04 6.56
N LEU A 313 5.11 13.29 7.06
CA LEU A 313 5.20 13.57 8.49
C LEU A 313 4.02 12.99 9.27
N ARG A 314 2.81 13.32 8.85
CA ARG A 314 1.60 12.87 9.53
C ARG A 314 1.46 11.35 9.49
N ASP A 315 1.76 10.72 8.34
CA ASP A 315 1.68 9.27 8.21
C ASP A 315 2.65 8.56 9.16
N THR A 316 3.88 9.09 9.30
CA THR A 316 4.85 8.61 10.30
C THR A 316 4.31 8.76 11.72
N VAL A 317 3.76 9.93 12.10
CA VAL A 317 3.16 10.15 13.44
C VAL A 317 2.02 9.16 13.70
N HIS A 318 1.18 8.90 12.70
CA HIS A 318 0.08 7.96 12.81
C HIS A 318 0.56 6.52 13.05
N HIS A 319 1.58 6.07 12.31
CA HIS A 319 2.13 4.73 12.49
C HIS A 319 2.86 4.55 13.83
N LEU A 320 3.43 5.63 14.38
CA LEU A 320 3.95 5.64 15.75
C LEU A 320 2.83 5.45 16.78
N TYR A 321 1.66 6.04 16.55
CA TYR A 321 0.49 5.88 17.42
C TYR A 321 -0.03 4.44 17.47
N LEU A 322 0.03 3.71 16.36
CA LEU A 322 -0.45 2.32 16.26
C LEU A 322 0.55 1.26 16.75
N GLY A 323 1.81 1.64 17.01
CA GLY A 323 2.86 0.72 17.45
C GLY A 323 2.78 0.35 18.93
N ASP A 324 3.50 -0.70 19.33
CA ASP A 324 3.77 -0.98 20.75
C ASP A 324 4.59 0.19 21.31
N GLN A 325 3.97 0.97 22.22
CA GLN A 325 4.50 2.24 22.69
C GLN A 325 5.81 2.06 23.50
N GLN A 326 6.95 2.18 22.83
CA GLN A 326 8.24 2.41 23.47
C GLN A 326 8.69 3.84 23.15
N ILE A 327 8.04 4.82 23.80
CA ILE A 327 8.17 6.26 23.54
C ILE A 327 9.63 6.71 23.35
N SER A 328 10.59 6.19 24.14
CA SER A 328 12.04 6.41 23.96
C SER A 328 12.51 6.32 22.52
N GLN A 329 12.18 5.19 21.91
CA GLN A 329 12.79 4.73 20.68
C GLN A 329 12.05 5.36 19.52
N ASP A 330 10.72 5.41 19.65
CA ASP A 330 9.84 6.14 18.76
C ASP A 330 10.23 7.61 18.67
N ALA A 331 10.55 8.25 19.79
CA ALA A 331 11.04 9.63 19.83
C ALA A 331 12.38 9.78 19.09
N HIS A 332 13.35 8.90 19.35
CA HIS A 332 14.64 8.93 18.65
C HIS A 332 14.47 8.78 17.13
N ARG A 333 13.66 7.82 16.67
CA ARG A 333 13.39 7.57 15.25
C ARG A 333 12.69 8.74 14.58
N PHE A 334 11.68 9.28 15.27
CA PHE A 334 10.95 10.43 14.77
C PHE A 334 11.88 11.62 14.57
N ARG A 335 12.83 11.86 15.49
CA ARG A 335 13.85 12.90 15.34
C ARG A 335 14.79 12.63 14.16
N GLN A 336 15.26 11.40 13.97
CA GLN A 336 16.06 11.03 12.80
C GLN A 336 15.31 11.27 11.49
N PHE A 337 13.99 11.00 11.47
CA PHE A 337 13.15 11.29 10.32
C PHE A 337 13.05 12.80 10.05
N LEU A 338 12.83 13.61 11.08
CA LEU A 338 12.81 15.07 10.94
C LEU A 338 14.15 15.61 10.42
N GLU A 339 15.27 15.12 10.95
CA GLU A 339 16.61 15.48 10.48
C GLU A 339 16.82 15.10 9.02
N PHE A 340 16.33 13.93 8.61
CA PHE A 340 16.35 13.51 7.20
C PHE A 340 15.53 14.45 6.31
N LEU A 341 14.29 14.80 6.71
CA LEU A 341 13.44 15.73 5.96
C LEU A 341 14.10 17.11 5.80
N LEU A 342 14.75 17.59 6.87
CA LEU A 342 15.51 18.84 6.88
C LEU A 342 16.72 18.78 5.96
N HIS A 343 17.53 17.71 6.04
CA HIS A 343 18.71 17.56 5.20
C HIS A 343 18.33 17.45 3.72
N HIS A 344 17.34 16.61 3.40
CA HIS A 344 16.85 16.41 2.04
C HIS A 344 16.38 17.73 1.41
N ASN A 345 15.73 18.59 2.21
CA ASN A 345 15.28 19.90 1.76
C ASN A 345 16.29 21.04 2.00
N GLN A 346 17.55 20.74 2.31
CA GLN A 346 18.62 21.73 2.52
C GLN A 346 18.31 22.75 3.63
N SER A 347 17.52 22.35 4.64
CA SER A 347 17.14 23.18 5.79
C SER A 347 16.52 24.53 5.41
N LYS A 348 15.75 24.56 4.31
CA LYS A 348 14.98 25.73 3.88
C LYS A 348 14.03 26.19 4.99
N ILE A 349 13.92 27.51 5.18
CA ILE A 349 13.11 28.10 6.25
C ILE A 349 11.63 27.72 6.13
N GLU A 350 11.11 27.62 4.91
CA GLU A 350 9.72 27.24 4.64
C GLU A 350 9.41 25.82 5.10
N VAL A 351 10.41 24.93 5.06
CA VAL A 351 10.30 23.55 5.58
C VAL A 351 10.24 23.57 7.08
N CYS A 352 11.08 24.36 7.74
CA CYS A 352 11.03 24.53 9.18
C CYS A 352 9.67 25.05 9.64
N HIS A 353 9.13 26.09 8.98
CA HIS A 353 7.81 26.64 9.29
C HIS A 353 6.70 25.61 9.06
N THR A 354 6.79 24.81 7.99
CA THR A 354 5.83 23.73 7.71
C THR A 354 5.86 22.65 8.78
N LEU A 355 7.06 22.20 9.20
CA LEU A 355 7.23 21.22 10.27
C LEU A 355 6.67 21.75 11.60
N ILE A 356 7.00 22.99 11.99
CA ILE A 356 6.43 23.63 13.19
C ILE A 356 4.90 23.61 13.13
N ARG A 357 4.32 24.03 11.99
CA ARG A 357 2.87 24.07 11.82
C ARG A 357 2.24 22.69 11.94
N SER A 358 2.75 21.70 11.21
CA SER A 358 2.19 20.34 11.23
C SER A 358 2.33 19.67 12.60
N LEU A 359 3.50 19.77 13.25
CA LEU A 359 3.73 19.23 14.60
C LEU A 359 2.83 19.91 15.64
N THR A 360 2.64 21.22 15.54
CA THR A 360 1.74 21.96 16.44
C THR A 360 0.28 21.54 16.21
N PHE A 361 -0.12 21.30 14.97
CA PHE A 361 -1.47 20.85 14.64
C PHE A 361 -1.76 19.48 15.29
N ASP A 362 -0.87 18.52 15.10
CA ASP A 362 -0.97 17.19 15.70
C ASP A 362 -0.85 17.26 17.23
N GLY A 363 0.00 18.15 17.75
CA GLY A 363 0.23 18.34 19.18
C GLY A 363 -0.95 18.97 19.92
N LEU A 364 -1.92 19.54 19.20
CA LEU A 364 -3.18 20.04 19.75
C LEU A 364 -4.32 19.03 19.65
N GLY A 365 -4.07 17.85 19.06
CA GLY A 365 -5.08 16.81 18.81
C GLY A 365 -6.15 17.25 17.80
N LEU A 366 -5.81 18.15 16.88
CA LEU A 366 -6.75 18.62 15.85
C LEU A 366 -7.01 17.53 14.82
N SER A 367 -8.23 17.51 14.29
CA SER A 367 -8.64 16.50 13.32
C SER A 367 -8.28 16.94 11.92
N HIS A 368 -7.59 16.07 11.19
CA HIS A 368 -7.27 16.34 9.79
C HIS A 368 -8.54 16.28 8.95
N THR A 369 -8.73 17.29 8.11
CA THR A 369 -9.80 17.34 7.09
C THR A 369 -9.24 17.16 5.67
N CYS A 370 -7.96 16.80 5.55
CA CYS A 370 -7.29 16.54 4.27
C CYS A 370 -7.46 15.09 3.82
N CYS A 371 -7.20 14.81 2.53
CA CYS A 371 -7.57 13.57 1.86
C CYS A 371 -6.69 12.35 2.21
N THR A 372 -5.96 12.42 3.32
CA THR A 372 -4.88 11.50 3.67
C THR A 372 -5.12 10.78 4.98
N GLU A 373 -6.32 10.87 5.54
CA GLU A 373 -6.82 9.86 6.47
C GLU A 373 -7.14 8.55 5.71
N LEU A 374 -6.19 8.08 4.92
CA LEU A 374 -6.35 6.92 4.06
C LEU A 374 -6.06 5.67 4.87
N ARG A 375 -6.95 5.45 5.83
CA ARG A 375 -6.79 4.51 6.93
C ARG A 375 -7.20 3.08 6.54
N HIS A 376 -7.67 2.88 5.31
CA HIS A 376 -8.30 1.63 4.88
C HIS A 376 -7.54 0.97 3.74
N TYR A 377 -7.67 -0.36 3.69
CA TYR A 377 -7.13 -1.20 2.63
C TYR A 377 -7.62 -0.78 1.24
N GLU A 378 -8.75 -0.08 1.16
CA GLU A 378 -9.32 0.35 -0.10
C GLU A 378 -9.50 1.89 -0.17
N PRO A 379 -9.12 2.53 -1.30
CA PRO A 379 -9.14 3.99 -1.45
C PRO A 379 -10.48 4.67 -1.20
N TRP A 380 -11.58 3.98 -1.53
CA TRP A 380 -12.92 4.54 -1.52
C TRP A 380 -13.52 4.65 -0.12
N ASP A 381 -13.04 3.85 0.82
CA ASP A 381 -13.50 3.92 2.22
C ASP A 381 -13.03 5.20 2.93
N CYS A 382 -12.11 5.94 2.32
CA CYS A 382 -11.43 7.07 2.92
C CYS A 382 -12.00 8.43 2.48
N ILE A 383 -13.00 8.45 1.59
CA ILE A 383 -13.63 9.69 1.12
C ILE A 383 -14.69 10.12 2.15
N ARG A 384 -14.35 11.13 2.96
CA ARG A 384 -15.29 11.75 3.90
C ARG A 384 -16.31 12.63 3.17
N HIS A 385 -17.54 12.64 3.67
CA HIS A 385 -18.55 13.56 3.16
C HIS A 385 -18.24 15.00 3.59
N GLU A 386 -18.58 15.97 2.74
CA GLU A 386 -18.35 17.40 3.04
C GLU A 386 -19.12 17.84 4.30
N SER A 387 -20.24 17.19 4.63
CA SER A 387 -20.96 17.41 5.90
C SER A 387 -20.09 17.12 7.11
N ASP A 388 -19.37 16.00 7.11
CA ASP A 388 -18.56 15.55 8.23
C ASP A 388 -17.32 16.45 8.36
N LEU A 389 -16.76 16.86 7.21
CA LEU A 389 -15.67 17.84 7.18
C LEU A 389 -16.14 19.19 7.73
N GLN A 390 -17.37 19.61 7.42
CA GLN A 390 -17.94 20.85 7.94
C GLN A 390 -18.20 20.79 9.45
N GLU A 391 -18.73 19.67 9.94
CA GLU A 391 -18.93 19.42 11.38
C GLU A 391 -17.60 19.56 12.13
N ILE A 392 -16.55 18.88 11.68
CA ILE A 392 -15.22 18.97 12.29
C ILE A 392 -14.70 20.42 12.33
N ARG A 393 -14.86 21.17 11.22
CA ARG A 393 -14.42 22.57 11.14
C ARG A 393 -15.19 23.46 12.12
N GLU A 394 -16.49 23.22 12.29
CA GLU A 394 -17.34 23.97 13.21
C GLU A 394 -16.99 23.65 14.66
N GLU A 395 -16.87 22.37 15.01
CA GLU A 395 -16.48 21.90 16.34
C GLU A 395 -15.09 22.42 16.75
N GLN A 396 -14.13 22.40 15.83
CA GLN A 396 -12.74 22.78 16.11
C GLN A 396 -12.44 24.26 15.86
N LYS A 397 -13.42 25.09 15.50
CA LYS A 397 -13.21 26.50 15.15
C LYS A 397 -12.43 27.30 16.19
N LEU A 398 -12.76 27.13 17.48
CA LEU A 398 -12.05 27.80 18.57
C LEU A 398 -10.61 27.28 18.72
N SER A 399 -10.43 25.97 18.63
CA SER A 399 -9.13 25.31 18.70
C SER A 399 -8.22 25.72 17.53
N LEU A 400 -8.79 25.88 16.33
CA LEU A 400 -8.09 26.39 15.16
C LEU A 400 -7.60 27.84 15.35
N GLY A 401 -8.41 28.70 15.97
CA GLY A 401 -7.96 30.06 16.33
C GLY A 401 -6.76 30.06 17.28
N ARG A 402 -6.76 29.16 18.28
CA ARG A 402 -5.62 29.00 19.21
C ARG A 402 -4.39 28.43 18.49
N PHE A 403 -4.60 27.47 17.60
CA PHE A 403 -3.55 26.90 16.76
C PHE A 403 -2.86 27.96 15.91
N GLU A 404 -3.59 28.82 15.20
CA GLU A 404 -2.97 29.87 14.38
C GLU A 404 -2.16 30.86 15.22
N ASN A 405 -2.64 31.21 16.41
CA ASN A 405 -1.89 32.06 17.34
C ASN A 405 -0.58 31.40 17.79
N LEU A 406 -0.62 30.12 18.15
CA LEU A 406 0.58 29.36 18.56
C LEU A 406 1.58 29.22 17.40
N VAL A 407 1.12 28.89 16.19
CA VAL A 407 2.01 28.78 15.03
C VAL A 407 2.65 30.13 14.71
N SER A 408 1.90 31.22 14.77
CA SER A 408 2.44 32.57 14.58
C SER A 408 3.47 32.93 15.67
N GLU A 409 3.21 32.56 16.92
CA GLU A 409 4.14 32.72 18.05
C GLU A 409 5.43 31.93 17.80
N PHE A 410 5.31 30.64 17.45
CA PHE A 410 6.45 29.75 17.23
C PHE A 410 7.31 30.15 16.03
N VAL A 411 6.70 30.49 14.90
CA VAL A 411 7.43 30.96 13.71
C VAL A 411 8.20 32.24 14.04
N SER A 412 7.58 33.20 14.72
CA SER A 412 8.24 34.44 15.12
C SER A 412 9.40 34.21 16.08
N GLN A 413 9.24 33.31 17.06
CA GLN A 413 10.31 32.94 18.00
C GLN A 413 11.45 32.21 17.30
N PHE A 414 11.13 31.26 16.42
CA PHE A 414 12.12 30.49 15.67
C PHE A 414 13.00 31.41 14.81
N ASP A 415 12.37 32.32 14.06
CA ASP A 415 13.06 33.29 13.20
C ASP A 415 13.94 34.26 14.04
N ALA A 416 13.51 34.61 15.25
CA ALA A 416 14.24 35.52 16.14
C ALA A 416 15.42 34.85 16.86
N LEU A 417 15.31 33.58 17.24
CA LEU A 417 16.32 32.87 18.02
C LEU A 417 17.49 32.36 17.16
N GLY A 418 17.26 32.11 15.86
CA GLY A 418 18.30 31.64 14.94
C GLY A 418 18.89 30.27 15.30
N LEU A 419 18.12 29.44 16.02
CA LEU A 419 18.49 28.08 16.39
C LEU A 419 18.30 27.10 15.22
N SER A 420 18.89 25.91 15.32
CA SER A 420 18.48 24.80 14.46
C SER A 420 17.01 24.45 14.76
N LEU A 421 16.28 23.89 13.78
CA LEU A 421 14.90 23.49 14.03
C LEU A 421 14.80 22.47 15.17
N MET A 422 15.72 21.52 15.24
CA MET A 422 15.70 20.50 16.29
C MET A 422 15.90 21.11 17.69
N ASP A 423 16.86 22.02 17.85
CA ASP A 423 17.07 22.73 19.12
C ASP A 423 15.85 23.57 19.50
N PHE A 424 15.22 24.23 18.53
CA PHE A 424 14.00 24.99 18.76
C PHE A 424 12.84 24.09 19.20
N LEU A 425 12.64 22.96 18.52
CA LEU A 425 11.57 22.01 18.81
C LEU A 425 11.72 21.39 20.21
N GLN A 426 12.93 20.96 20.56
CA GLN A 426 13.22 20.31 21.85
C GLN A 426 13.15 21.25 23.06
N ASN A 427 13.34 22.55 22.84
CA ASN A 427 13.36 23.54 23.90
C ASN A 427 12.11 24.42 23.84
N ALA A 428 12.16 25.51 23.06
CA ALA A 428 11.14 26.54 23.05
C ALA A 428 9.74 26.03 22.68
N TRP A 429 9.64 25.19 21.64
CA TRP A 429 8.35 24.64 21.21
C TRP A 429 7.78 23.67 22.25
N TYR A 430 8.58 22.69 22.69
CA TYR A 430 8.14 21.67 23.67
C TYR A 430 7.66 22.30 24.97
N GLU A 431 8.47 23.17 25.60
CA GLU A 431 8.12 23.81 26.88
C GLU A 431 6.83 24.62 26.77
N ARG A 432 6.63 25.29 25.64
CA ARG A 432 5.43 26.09 25.38
C ARG A 432 4.21 25.22 25.11
N MET A 433 4.37 24.11 24.38
CA MET A 433 3.29 23.16 24.10
C MET A 433 2.82 22.47 25.38
N VAL A 434 3.73 21.95 26.22
CA VAL A 434 3.39 21.35 27.51
C VAL A 434 2.62 22.35 28.36
N ARG A 435 3.15 23.58 28.53
CA ARG A 435 2.46 24.64 29.29
C ARG A 435 1.07 24.95 28.74
N PHE A 436 0.94 25.08 27.41
CA PHE A 436 -0.34 25.36 26.78
C PHE A 436 -1.38 24.26 27.05
N ILE A 437 -0.95 23.00 26.98
CA ILE A 437 -1.82 21.84 27.19
C ILE A 437 -2.21 21.76 28.67
N SER A 438 -1.27 21.94 29.59
CA SER A 438 -1.53 21.97 31.03
C SER A 438 -2.44 23.13 31.49
N GLU A 439 -2.48 24.22 30.73
CA GLU A 439 -3.41 25.34 30.98
C GLU A 439 -4.80 25.10 30.40
N ARG A 440 -4.93 24.24 29.38
CA ARG A 440 -6.19 23.98 28.65
C ARG A 440 -7.14 23.06 29.41
N ASP A 441 -6.62 22.08 30.14
CA ASP A 441 -7.40 20.98 30.75
C ASP A 441 -7.84 21.25 32.19
N LYS A 442 -7.71 22.49 32.68
CA LYS A 442 -8.32 22.85 33.96
C LYS A 442 -9.81 23.10 33.74
N TYR A 443 -10.60 22.03 33.74
CA TYR A 443 -12.02 22.13 34.02
C TYR A 443 -12.17 22.92 35.32
N ASP A 444 -12.99 23.97 35.29
CA ASP A 444 -13.28 24.70 36.51
C ASP A 444 -14.12 23.81 37.45
N HIS A 445 -14.13 24.17 38.73
CA HIS A 445 -14.89 23.45 39.75
C HIS A 445 -16.38 23.32 39.37
N GLU A 446 -16.92 24.28 38.61
CA GLU A 446 -18.31 24.30 38.14
C GLU A 446 -18.58 23.22 37.08
N HIS A 447 -17.62 22.95 36.19
CA HIS A 447 -17.72 21.89 35.20
C HIS A 447 -17.71 20.49 35.84
N HIS A 448 -16.83 20.27 36.82
CA HIS A 448 -16.82 19.01 37.58
C HIS A 448 -18.10 18.80 38.39
N GLU A 449 -18.69 19.87 38.96
CA GLU A 449 -19.99 19.78 39.62
C GLU A 449 -21.11 19.40 38.64
N LYS A 450 -21.15 20.00 37.45
CA LYS A 450 -22.15 19.64 36.41
C LYS A 450 -22.01 18.21 35.92
N ILE A 451 -20.79 17.70 35.71
CA ILE A 451 -20.56 16.30 35.32
C ILE A 451 -21.02 15.34 36.43
N ARG A 452 -20.77 15.71 37.69
CA ARG A 452 -21.22 14.94 38.86
C ARG A 452 -22.75 14.93 38.99
N GLU A 453 -23.42 16.04 38.69
CA GLU A 453 -24.89 16.13 38.63
C GLU A 453 -25.49 15.25 37.52
N LEU A 454 -24.74 15.00 36.44
CA LEU A 454 -25.12 14.06 35.37
C LEU A 454 -24.87 12.58 35.74
N GLY A 455 -24.38 12.30 36.96
CA GLY A 455 -24.15 10.94 37.47
C GLY A 455 -22.88 10.28 36.93
N ILE A 456 -22.01 11.04 36.28
CA ILE A 456 -20.72 10.56 35.77
C ILE A 456 -19.69 10.76 36.89
N ASN A 457 -19.21 9.64 37.43
CA ASN A 457 -18.22 9.60 38.50
C ASN A 457 -16.80 9.57 37.89
N CYS A 458 -16.21 10.73 37.61
CA CYS A 458 -14.81 10.84 37.22
C CYS A 458 -13.91 10.65 38.47
N TRP A 459 -13.38 9.43 38.67
CA TRP A 459 -12.43 9.09 39.74
C TRP A 459 -11.02 8.82 39.22
N GLU A 460 -10.77 9.08 37.94
CA GLU A 460 -9.41 9.05 37.39
C GLU A 460 -8.90 10.48 37.50
N THR A 461 -7.77 10.64 38.19
CA THR A 461 -7.01 11.89 38.22
C THR A 461 -6.90 12.42 36.80
N ASP A 462 -7.25 13.69 36.58
CA ASP A 462 -7.05 14.39 35.32
C ASP A 462 -5.53 14.56 35.07
N GLU A 463 -4.82 13.45 34.90
CA GLU A 463 -3.46 13.43 34.41
C GLU A 463 -3.51 14.03 33.01
N ILE A 464 -2.90 15.19 32.85
CA ILE A 464 -2.82 15.90 31.58
C ILE A 464 -2.03 14.98 30.63
N GLU A 465 -2.75 14.27 29.77
CA GLU A 465 -2.13 13.39 28.79
C GLU A 465 -1.40 14.25 27.74
N ILE A 466 -0.07 14.31 27.84
CA ILE A 466 0.75 15.00 26.85
C ILE A 466 0.60 14.24 25.53
N PRO A 467 0.17 14.86 24.42
CA PRO A 467 -0.03 14.18 23.15
C PRO A 467 1.27 13.55 22.64
N LEU A 468 1.16 12.37 22.01
CA LEU A 468 2.29 11.57 21.54
C LEU A 468 3.32 12.40 20.76
N VAL A 469 2.90 13.23 19.80
CA VAL A 469 3.84 14.04 19.02
C VAL A 469 4.66 15.02 19.85
N VAL A 470 4.10 15.53 20.96
CA VAL A 470 4.85 16.38 21.91
C VAL A 470 5.87 15.54 22.68
N GLN A 471 5.49 14.32 23.07
CA GLN A 471 6.41 13.37 23.71
C GLN A 471 7.56 12.93 22.77
N LEU A 472 7.28 12.73 21.48
CA LEU A 472 8.26 12.29 20.48
C LEU A 472 9.38 13.32 20.25
N ILE A 473 9.11 14.60 20.50
CA ILE A 473 10.09 15.67 20.36
C ILE A 473 11.04 15.74 21.57
N CYS A 474 10.59 15.37 22.77
CA CYS A 474 11.36 15.53 23.99
C CYS A 474 12.46 14.45 24.17
N ASP A 475 13.50 14.80 24.92
CA ASP A 475 14.44 13.84 25.49
C ASP A 475 13.86 13.22 26.77
N GLN A 476 13.96 11.89 26.90
CA GLN A 476 13.36 11.13 27.99
C GLN A 476 13.80 11.56 29.39
N ALA A 477 14.99 12.15 29.54
CA ALA A 477 15.47 12.62 30.84
C ALA A 477 14.49 13.59 31.50
N ARG A 478 13.77 14.41 30.70
CA ARG A 478 12.77 15.35 31.20
C ARG A 478 11.41 14.71 31.50
N VAL A 479 11.07 13.59 30.86
CA VAL A 479 9.81 12.86 31.07
C VAL A 479 9.86 12.06 32.39
N VAL A 480 11.04 11.55 32.76
CA VAL A 480 11.22 10.82 34.03
C VAL A 480 11.28 11.76 35.24
N GLU A 481 11.76 13.00 35.07
CA GLU A 481 11.76 13.99 36.16
C GLU A 481 10.33 14.40 36.55
N SER A 482 9.40 14.53 35.59
CA SER A 482 7.99 14.85 35.90
C SER A 482 7.26 13.75 36.66
N ASP A 483 7.56 12.47 36.43
CA ASP A 483 6.95 11.36 37.16
C ASP A 483 7.51 11.20 38.58
N SER A 484 8.73 11.70 38.82
CA SER A 484 9.42 11.56 40.10
C SER A 484 9.15 12.69 41.10
N GLU A 485 8.65 13.85 40.65
CA GLU A 485 8.33 14.99 41.53
C GLU A 485 6.94 14.86 42.20
N ASP A 486 6.08 13.96 41.70
CA ASP A 486 4.75 13.66 42.27
C ASP A 486 4.70 12.31 43.06
N SER A 487 5.86 11.72 43.39
CA SER A 487 6.00 10.48 44.20
C SER A 487 6.22 10.71 45.69
#